data_AF-A0A9X8DMZ7-F1
#
_entry.id   AF-A0A9X8DMZ7-F1
#
_cell.length_a   1.000
_cell.length_b   1.000
_cell.length_c   1.000
_cell.angle_alpha   90.00
_cell.angle_beta   90.00
_cell.angle_gamma   90.00
#
_symmetry.space_group_name_H-M   'P 1'
#
loop_
_entity.id
_entity.type
_entity.pdbx_description
1 polymer ?
#
loop_
_entity_poly.entity_id
_entity_poly.type
_entity_poly.pdbx_seq_one_letter_code
_entity_poly.pdbx_strand_id
1 'polypeptide(L)'
;MHPGMYVNSSKDLSFFIAHHSEARVIVCDSVDSVEKFVSIQPSLPHLKAIVLWGHDLPSTYASSLPVYCWQPFLEQGLAITKGTVQRRMQAITAGQCASIVYTSGTGGTPKGVMISHDNFCFNAWAMEAAATSSQLSHRDVLVSYLPLAHVTAQLVDIVLPLWVGYEVYFAPVVRNGPRLGKTLKEIRPTRFCGIPSVWDTMAVKLREVQGATSGLKKHLVAFATSRAWKKTVQSQYGSTGASPCGAGIAEKLVLSKVKAALGLDRYGGYFHKHVTW
;
A
#
# COMPACT_ATOMS: atom_id res chain seq x y z
N MET A 1 -11.77 14.97 -6.45
CA MET A 1 -10.41 14.58 -6.02
C MET A 1 -10.44 14.08 -4.59
N HIS A 2 -9.58 13.11 -4.27
CA HIS A 2 -9.50 12.50 -2.93
C HIS A 2 -8.14 12.83 -2.28
N PRO A 3 -8.09 13.65 -1.22
CA PRO A 3 -6.88 13.85 -0.44
C PRO A 3 -6.73 12.71 0.58
N GLY A 4 -5.72 11.85 0.38
CA GLY A 4 -5.41 10.80 1.35
C GLY A 4 -4.85 11.39 2.64
N MET A 5 -5.33 10.92 3.80
CA MET A 5 -4.83 11.34 5.11
C MET A 5 -4.40 10.13 5.93
N TYR A 6 -3.29 10.26 6.66
CA TYR A 6 -2.88 9.24 7.61
C TYR A 6 -3.79 9.26 8.85
N VAL A 7 -4.25 8.09 9.28
CA VAL A 7 -5.21 7.93 10.41
C VAL A 7 -4.72 8.60 11.70
N ASN A 8 -3.40 8.56 11.95
CA ASN A 8 -2.76 9.15 13.14
C ASN A 8 -2.37 10.63 12.97
N SER A 9 -2.89 11.32 11.96
CA SER A 9 -2.62 12.74 11.74
C SER A 9 -3.13 13.59 12.90
N SER A 10 -2.33 14.58 13.31
CA SER A 10 -2.70 15.54 14.35
C SER A 10 -3.94 16.34 13.95
N LYS A 11 -4.61 16.96 14.93
CA LYS A 11 -5.75 17.84 14.67
C LYS A 11 -5.39 18.97 13.71
N ASP A 12 -4.22 19.60 13.91
CA ASP A 12 -3.75 20.71 13.08
C ASP A 12 -3.45 20.28 11.65
N LEU A 13 -2.81 19.12 11.46
CA LEU A 13 -2.55 18.57 10.13
C LEU A 13 -3.85 18.18 9.43
N SER A 14 -4.79 17.58 10.18
CA SER A 14 -6.11 17.20 9.67
C SER A 14 -6.90 18.44 9.22
N PHE A 15 -6.85 19.52 10.01
CA PHE A 15 -7.42 20.82 9.67
C PHE A 15 -6.77 21.40 8.42
N PHE A 16 -5.44 21.49 8.38
CA PHE A 16 -4.71 22.04 7.24
C PHE A 16 -5.08 21.33 5.94
N ILE A 17 -5.06 19.99 5.94
CA ILE A 17 -5.39 19.19 4.75
C ILE A 17 -6.86 19.42 4.35
N ALA A 18 -7.81 19.32 5.28
CA ALA A 18 -9.23 19.48 4.97
C ALA A 18 -9.56 20.89 4.45
N HIS A 19 -8.94 21.92 5.05
CA HIS A 19 -9.10 23.31 4.63
C HIS A 19 -8.45 23.56 3.27
N HIS A 20 -7.17 23.19 3.09
CA HIS A 20 -6.42 23.42 1.86
C HIS A 20 -6.97 22.65 0.65
N SER A 21 -7.52 21.46 0.87
CA SER A 21 -8.14 20.67 -0.20
C SER A 21 -9.61 21.02 -0.47
N GLU A 22 -10.17 21.97 0.30
CA GLU A 22 -11.59 22.34 0.27
C GLU A 22 -12.51 21.12 0.39
N ALA A 23 -12.16 20.20 1.31
CA ALA A 23 -12.83 18.92 1.45
C ALA A 23 -14.33 19.11 1.73
N ARG A 24 -15.17 18.53 0.86
CA ARG A 24 -16.63 18.59 1.00
C ARG A 24 -17.23 17.44 1.79
N VAL A 25 -16.53 16.30 1.81
CA VAL A 25 -16.92 15.10 2.54
C VAL A 25 -15.65 14.51 3.14
N ILE A 26 -15.72 14.11 4.40
CA ILE A 26 -14.61 13.44 5.10
C ILE A 26 -15.08 12.05 5.50
N VAL A 27 -14.27 11.04 5.22
CA VAL A 27 -14.54 9.64 5.60
C VAL A 27 -13.60 9.27 6.73
N CYS A 28 -14.15 8.79 7.83
CA CYS A 28 -13.45 8.40 9.06
C CYS A 28 -13.63 6.89 9.31
N ASP A 29 -12.65 6.27 9.95
CA ASP A 29 -12.68 4.86 10.35
C ASP A 29 -12.98 4.65 11.85
N SER A 30 -13.23 5.73 12.59
CA SER A 30 -13.34 5.74 14.04
C SER A 30 -14.14 6.93 14.54
N VAL A 31 -14.84 6.77 15.66
CA VAL A 31 -15.61 7.84 16.33
C VAL A 31 -14.68 8.98 16.76
N ASP A 32 -13.50 8.68 17.30
CA ASP A 32 -12.48 9.69 17.64
C ASP A 32 -12.10 10.58 16.45
N SER A 33 -12.02 10.02 15.25
CA SER A 33 -11.74 10.80 14.04
C SER A 33 -12.94 11.66 13.64
N VAL A 34 -14.17 11.17 13.79
CA VAL A 34 -15.38 11.98 13.60
C VAL A 34 -15.39 13.17 14.57
N GLU A 35 -15.19 12.93 15.87
CA GLU A 35 -15.15 13.98 16.89
C GLU A 35 -14.05 15.02 16.63
N LYS A 36 -12.87 14.56 16.19
CA LYS A 36 -11.78 15.44 15.76
C LYS A 36 -12.25 16.41 14.68
N PHE A 37 -12.92 15.93 13.63
CA PHE A 37 -13.40 16.78 12.53
C PHE A 37 -14.60 17.64 12.92
N VAL A 38 -15.53 17.14 13.73
CA VAL A 38 -16.64 17.94 14.29
C VAL A 38 -16.09 19.11 15.10
N SER A 39 -15.04 18.90 15.90
CA SER A 39 -14.44 19.98 16.72
C SER A 39 -13.72 21.08 15.92
N ILE A 40 -13.44 20.87 14.63
CA ILE A 40 -12.84 21.87 13.72
C ILE A 40 -13.78 22.29 12.59
N GLN A 41 -14.99 21.71 12.53
CA GLN A 41 -15.98 21.96 11.49
C GLN A 41 -16.34 23.44 11.31
N PRO A 42 -16.42 24.30 12.36
CA PRO A 42 -16.69 25.72 12.19
C PRO A 42 -15.68 26.46 11.30
N SER A 43 -14.46 25.93 11.20
CA SER A 43 -13.38 26.50 10.37
C SER A 43 -13.25 25.82 9.00
N LEU A 44 -14.18 24.93 8.62
CA LEU A 44 -14.16 24.20 7.35
C LEU A 44 -15.39 24.57 6.49
N PRO A 45 -15.38 25.73 5.81
CA PRO A 45 -16.58 26.29 5.17
C PRO A 45 -17.15 25.44 4.01
N HIS A 46 -16.33 24.57 3.42
CA HIS A 46 -16.74 23.71 2.31
C HIS A 46 -17.25 22.33 2.77
N LEU A 47 -17.06 21.96 4.04
CA LEU A 47 -17.41 20.65 4.57
C LEU A 47 -18.93 20.51 4.69
N LYS A 48 -19.48 19.48 4.04
CA LYS A 48 -20.93 19.22 3.97
C LYS A 48 -21.37 17.99 4.76
N ALA A 49 -20.49 17.02 4.95
CA ALA A 49 -20.80 15.80 5.67
C ALA A 49 -19.53 15.08 6.16
N ILE A 50 -19.69 14.29 7.22
CA ILE A 50 -18.71 13.28 7.65
C ILE A 50 -19.36 11.89 7.49
N VAL A 51 -18.59 10.91 7.05
CA VAL A 51 -19.02 9.52 6.88
C VAL A 51 -18.16 8.62 7.77
N LEU A 52 -18.78 7.85 8.66
CA LEU A 52 -18.12 6.85 9.47
C LEU A 52 -18.18 5.49 8.75
N TRP A 53 -17.01 4.94 8.43
CA TRP A 53 -16.82 3.63 7.82
C TRP A 53 -16.56 2.56 8.91
N GLY A 54 -17.21 1.40 8.78
CA GLY A 54 -16.90 0.19 9.55
C GLY A 54 -17.43 0.14 10.99
N HIS A 55 -18.04 1.22 11.47
CA HIS A 55 -18.59 1.34 12.82
C HIS A 55 -19.93 2.08 12.81
N ASP A 56 -20.73 1.83 13.84
CA ASP A 56 -21.94 2.60 14.12
C ASP A 56 -21.64 3.74 15.10
N LEU A 57 -22.34 4.85 14.92
CA LEU A 57 -22.35 5.93 15.89
C LEU A 57 -23.18 5.54 17.12
N PRO A 58 -22.82 6.04 18.31
CA PRO A 58 -23.71 5.99 19.46
C PRO A 58 -25.06 6.63 19.11
N SER A 59 -26.17 6.06 19.57
CA SER A 59 -27.53 6.58 19.32
C SER A 59 -27.74 8.00 19.85
N THR A 60 -26.92 8.43 20.81
CA THR A 60 -26.92 9.75 21.41
C THR A 60 -26.01 10.76 20.70
N TYR A 61 -25.31 10.34 19.64
CA TYR A 61 -24.37 11.20 18.95
C TYR A 61 -25.09 12.34 18.22
N ALA A 62 -24.84 13.57 18.64
CA ALA A 62 -25.40 14.77 18.06
C ALA A 62 -24.29 15.61 17.42
N SER A 63 -24.53 16.07 16.19
CA SER A 63 -23.64 16.97 15.47
C SER A 63 -24.46 17.99 14.68
N SER A 64 -23.95 19.22 14.60
CA SER A 64 -24.51 20.26 13.74
C SER A 64 -24.27 19.99 12.24
N LEU A 65 -23.29 19.15 11.93
CA LEU A 65 -22.98 18.69 10.58
C LEU A 65 -23.60 17.32 10.35
N PRO A 66 -24.15 17.01 9.15
CA PRO A 66 -24.56 15.67 8.81
C PRO A 66 -23.42 14.65 9.00
N VAL A 67 -23.64 13.65 9.86
CA VAL A 67 -22.75 12.51 10.03
C VAL A 67 -23.51 11.23 9.69
N TYR A 68 -22.98 10.47 8.73
CA TYR A 68 -23.60 9.24 8.26
C TYR A 68 -22.77 8.02 8.66
N CYS A 69 -23.41 6.97 9.18
CA CYS A 69 -22.82 5.64 9.13
C CYS A 69 -22.76 5.14 7.67
N TRP A 70 -21.89 4.17 7.41
CA TRP A 70 -21.60 3.71 6.05
C TRP A 70 -22.84 3.27 5.25
N GLN A 71 -23.67 2.43 5.86
CA GLN A 71 -24.84 1.86 5.16
C GLN A 71 -25.89 2.94 4.81
N PRO A 72 -26.33 3.81 5.73
CA PRO A 72 -27.18 4.95 5.39
C PRO A 72 -26.58 5.89 4.33
N PHE A 73 -25.26 6.07 4.31
CA PHE A 73 -24.59 6.86 3.27
C PHE A 73 -24.72 6.21 1.89
N LEU A 74 -24.53 4.89 1.78
CA LEU A 74 -24.69 4.15 0.53
C LEU A 74 -26.12 4.22 -0.02
N GLU A 75 -27.12 4.20 0.88
CA GLU A 75 -28.53 4.28 0.50
C GLU A 75 -28.88 5.59 -0.21
N GLN A 76 -28.17 6.69 0.08
CA GLN A 76 -28.30 7.96 -0.67
C GLN A 76 -27.95 7.79 -2.17
N GLY A 77 -27.11 6.81 -2.49
CA GLY A 77 -26.73 6.47 -3.85
C GLY A 77 -27.82 5.76 -4.64
N LEU A 78 -28.83 5.16 -4.00
CA LEU A 78 -29.87 4.39 -4.68
C LEU A 78 -30.74 5.23 -5.62
N ALA A 79 -30.87 6.53 -5.33
CA ALA A 79 -31.57 7.48 -6.20
C ALA A 79 -30.75 7.88 -7.45
N ILE A 80 -29.45 7.56 -7.50
CA ILE A 80 -28.55 7.96 -8.58
C ILE A 80 -28.61 6.94 -9.72
N THR A 81 -28.99 7.42 -10.90
CA THR A 81 -29.10 6.57 -12.10
C THR A 81 -27.74 6.21 -12.70
N LYS A 82 -27.65 5.05 -13.34
CA LYS A 82 -26.46 4.64 -14.14
C LYS A 82 -26.07 5.70 -15.18
N GLY A 83 -27.07 6.34 -15.83
CA GLY A 83 -26.83 7.41 -16.81
C GLY A 83 -26.17 8.65 -16.19
N THR A 84 -26.46 8.98 -14.93
CA THR A 84 -25.78 10.08 -14.22
C THR A 84 -24.31 9.75 -13.98
N VAL A 85 -24.03 8.51 -13.57
CA VAL A 85 -22.65 8.04 -13.36
C VAL A 85 -21.87 8.05 -14.68
N GLN A 86 -22.44 7.50 -15.75
CA GLN A 86 -21.81 7.44 -17.07
C GLN A 86 -21.49 8.84 -17.61
N ARG A 87 -22.42 9.79 -17.49
CA ARG A 87 -22.19 11.19 -17.92
C ARG A 87 -21.02 11.83 -17.17
N ARG A 88 -20.92 11.59 -15.85
CA ARG A 88 -19.81 12.10 -15.04
C ARG A 88 -18.49 11.46 -15.44
N MET A 89 -18.47 10.16 -15.71
CA MET A 89 -17.28 9.45 -16.19
C MET A 89 -16.82 9.99 -17.56
N GLN A 90 -17.75 10.24 -18.48
CA GLN A 90 -17.46 10.81 -19.80
C GLN A 90 -16.96 12.26 -19.75
N ALA A 91 -17.28 12.99 -18.70
CA ALA A 91 -16.80 14.36 -18.49
C ALA A 91 -15.36 14.43 -17.95
N ILE A 92 -14.73 13.29 -17.62
CA ILE A 92 -13.35 13.25 -17.14
C ILE A 92 -12.39 13.48 -18.31
N THR A 93 -11.48 14.43 -18.17
CA THR A 93 -10.45 14.74 -19.18
C THR A 93 -9.05 14.42 -18.67
N ALA A 94 -8.09 14.23 -19.59
CA ALA A 94 -6.67 14.16 -19.24
C ALA A 94 -6.22 15.42 -18.48
N GLY A 95 -5.29 15.27 -17.55
CA GLY A 95 -4.86 16.34 -16.65
C GLY A 95 -5.82 16.65 -15.49
N GLN A 96 -7.05 16.12 -15.48
CA GLN A 96 -7.98 16.35 -14.38
C GLN A 96 -7.53 15.60 -13.12
N CYS A 97 -7.48 16.32 -11.99
CA CYS A 97 -7.01 15.80 -10.71
C CYS A 97 -7.92 14.70 -10.15
N ALA A 98 -7.34 13.52 -9.92
CA ALA A 98 -8.00 12.36 -9.31
C ALA A 98 -7.74 12.30 -7.80
N SER A 99 -6.48 12.49 -7.38
CA SER A 99 -6.02 12.33 -6.00
C SER A 99 -5.07 13.47 -5.60
N ILE A 100 -5.00 13.77 -4.31
CA ILE A 100 -3.97 14.64 -3.74
C ILE A 100 -3.19 13.86 -2.70
N VAL A 101 -1.87 13.85 -2.86
CA VAL A 101 -0.94 13.24 -1.90
C VAL A 101 -0.21 14.35 -1.16
N TYR A 102 -0.48 14.47 0.13
CA TYR A 102 0.23 15.43 0.98
C TYR A 102 1.57 14.87 1.42
N THR A 103 2.63 15.67 1.25
CA THR A 103 3.99 15.35 1.66
C THR A 103 4.50 16.40 2.63
N SER A 104 5.38 16.03 3.58
CA SER A 104 5.87 16.93 4.63
C SER A 104 6.59 18.18 4.11
N GLY A 105 7.07 18.16 2.86
CA GLY A 105 7.77 19.29 2.24
C GLY A 105 9.07 19.65 2.95
N THR A 106 9.95 20.40 2.29
CA THR A 106 11.20 20.89 2.90
C THR A 106 10.98 22.11 3.81
N GLY A 107 9.82 22.76 3.72
CA GLY A 107 9.50 23.99 4.45
C GLY A 107 8.61 23.79 5.68
N GLY A 108 8.43 22.56 6.17
CA GLY A 108 7.60 22.24 7.34
C GLY A 108 6.09 22.24 7.08
N THR A 109 5.61 23.07 6.14
CA THR A 109 4.21 23.05 5.69
C THR A 109 3.99 21.94 4.64
N PRO A 110 3.00 21.05 4.84
CA PRO A 110 2.72 20.00 3.88
C PRO A 110 2.32 20.55 2.51
N LYS A 111 2.81 19.91 1.44
CA LYS A 111 2.45 20.24 0.05
C LYS A 111 1.56 19.16 -0.54
N GLY A 112 0.43 19.56 -1.12
CA GLY A 112 -0.49 18.68 -1.83
C GLY A 112 -0.04 18.45 -3.27
N VAL A 113 0.48 17.25 -3.56
CA VAL A 113 0.83 16.85 -4.93
C VAL A 113 -0.44 16.37 -5.63
N MET A 114 -0.87 17.10 -6.66
CA MET A 114 -2.03 16.73 -7.47
C MET A 114 -1.66 15.62 -8.45
N ILE A 115 -2.41 14.52 -8.41
CA ILE A 115 -2.23 13.37 -9.28
C ILE A 115 -3.47 13.24 -10.17
N SER A 116 -3.28 13.35 -11.48
CA SER A 116 -4.36 13.27 -12.47
C SER A 116 -4.75 11.82 -12.79
N HIS A 117 -5.92 11.65 -13.40
CA HIS A 117 -6.40 10.33 -13.84
C HIS A 117 -5.45 9.66 -14.84
N ASP A 118 -5.01 10.41 -15.84
CA ASP A 118 -4.05 9.97 -16.86
C ASP A 118 -2.66 9.69 -16.28
N ASN A 119 -2.25 10.38 -15.21
CA ASN A 119 -1.02 10.04 -14.50
C ASN A 119 -1.09 8.65 -13.87
N PHE A 120 -2.20 8.30 -13.21
CA PHE A 120 -2.39 6.95 -12.66
C PHE A 120 -2.41 5.89 -13.77
N CYS A 121 -3.15 6.12 -14.85
CA CYS A 121 -3.20 5.19 -15.98
C CYS A 121 -1.82 5.00 -16.62
N PHE A 122 -1.08 6.09 -16.86
CA PHE A 122 0.27 6.03 -17.40
C PHE A 122 1.21 5.25 -16.50
N ASN A 123 1.18 5.49 -15.19
CA ASN A 123 2.02 4.76 -14.24
C ASN A 123 1.65 3.27 -14.20
N ALA A 124 0.36 2.92 -14.23
CA ALA A 124 -0.06 1.52 -14.26
C ALA A 124 0.44 0.80 -15.52
N TRP A 125 0.27 1.43 -16.69
CA TRP A 125 0.80 0.95 -17.96
C TRP A 125 2.32 0.81 -17.95
N ALA A 126 3.04 1.84 -17.49
CA ALA A 126 4.50 1.86 -17.47
C ALA A 126 5.07 0.79 -16.54
N MET A 127 4.42 0.57 -15.39
CA MET A 127 4.74 -0.54 -14.51
C MET A 127 4.56 -1.85 -15.28
N GLU A 128 3.35 -2.16 -15.76
CA GLU A 128 3.07 -3.41 -16.47
C GLU A 128 4.08 -3.68 -17.60
N ALA A 129 4.41 -2.66 -18.40
CA ALA A 129 5.40 -2.74 -19.46
C ALA A 129 6.82 -3.06 -18.95
N ALA A 130 7.19 -2.58 -17.76
CA ALA A 130 8.48 -2.85 -17.12
C ALA A 130 8.59 -4.27 -16.52
N ALA A 131 7.49 -5.06 -16.50
CA ALA A 131 7.42 -6.43 -15.96
C ALA A 131 8.11 -7.50 -16.82
N THR A 132 9.30 -7.22 -17.32
CA THR A 132 9.96 -8.01 -18.38
C THR A 132 10.36 -9.42 -17.96
N SER A 133 10.71 -9.64 -16.69
CA SER A 133 11.09 -10.97 -16.17
C SER A 133 9.92 -11.76 -15.57
N SER A 134 8.80 -11.11 -15.31
CA SER A 134 7.62 -11.72 -14.70
C SER A 134 6.40 -10.84 -15.00
N GLN A 135 5.78 -11.06 -16.16
CA GLN A 135 4.58 -10.32 -16.56
C GLN A 135 3.53 -10.37 -15.45
N LEU A 136 2.94 -9.21 -15.15
CA LEU A 136 1.80 -9.15 -14.26
C LEU A 136 0.62 -9.87 -14.92
N SER A 137 -0.20 -10.52 -14.11
CA SER A 137 -1.40 -11.19 -14.59
C SER A 137 -2.51 -11.19 -13.55
N HIS A 138 -3.75 -11.42 -13.98
CA HIS A 138 -4.91 -11.61 -13.11
C HIS A 138 -4.76 -12.76 -12.08
N ARG A 139 -3.77 -13.65 -12.26
CA ARG A 139 -3.47 -14.74 -11.31
C ARG A 139 -2.57 -14.30 -10.17
N ASP A 140 -2.10 -13.06 -10.21
CA ASP A 140 -1.25 -12.53 -9.16
C ASP A 140 -2.04 -12.27 -7.88
N VAL A 141 -1.31 -12.38 -6.77
CA VAL A 141 -1.82 -12.11 -5.43
C VAL A 141 -0.82 -11.21 -4.72
N LEU A 142 -1.31 -10.08 -4.21
CA LEU A 142 -0.55 -9.09 -3.47
C LEU A 142 -1.04 -9.01 -2.02
N VAL A 143 -0.13 -8.74 -1.09
CA VAL A 143 -0.48 -8.32 0.28
C VAL A 143 -0.24 -6.82 0.43
N SER A 144 -1.31 -6.06 0.66
CA SER A 144 -1.26 -4.64 1.00
C SER A 144 -1.02 -4.47 2.50
N TYR A 145 -0.10 -3.59 2.86
CA TYR A 145 0.20 -3.23 4.26
C TYR A 145 0.58 -1.75 4.43
N LEU A 146 0.70 -1.01 3.34
CA LEU A 146 1.03 0.40 3.34
C LEU A 146 -0.23 1.23 3.55
N PRO A 147 -0.15 2.39 4.23
CA PRO A 147 -1.29 3.29 4.34
C PRO A 147 -1.75 3.77 2.95
N LEU A 148 -3.06 3.75 2.69
CA LEU A 148 -3.65 4.19 1.41
C LEU A 148 -3.50 5.70 1.15
N ALA A 149 -3.04 6.48 2.14
CA ALA A 149 -2.62 7.86 1.93
C ALA A 149 -1.32 7.98 1.10
N HIS A 150 -0.53 6.90 1.00
CA HIS A 150 0.73 6.87 0.27
C HIS A 150 0.51 6.55 -1.22
N VAL A 151 1.18 7.28 -2.12
CA VAL A 151 1.01 7.12 -3.58
C VAL A 151 1.31 5.71 -4.07
N THR A 152 2.33 5.04 -3.51
CA THR A 152 2.63 3.63 -3.84
C THR A 152 1.47 2.70 -3.50
N ALA A 153 0.79 2.90 -2.37
CA ALA A 153 -0.35 2.07 -2.00
C ALA A 153 -1.54 2.36 -2.93
N GLN A 154 -1.81 3.62 -3.25
CA GLN A 154 -2.85 3.98 -4.24
C GLN A 154 -2.59 3.33 -5.60
N LEU A 155 -1.34 3.35 -6.07
CA LEU A 155 -0.98 2.78 -7.36
C LEU A 155 -1.03 1.24 -7.32
N VAL A 156 -0.39 0.59 -6.35
CA VAL A 156 -0.17 -0.86 -6.33
C VAL A 156 -1.34 -1.63 -5.72
N ASP A 157 -2.08 -1.04 -4.80
CA ASP A 157 -3.17 -1.74 -4.08
C ASP A 157 -4.55 -1.43 -4.67
N ILE A 158 -4.68 -0.36 -5.48
CA ILE A 158 -5.95 0.09 -6.05
C ILE A 158 -5.90 0.20 -7.58
N VAL A 159 -5.01 1.03 -8.14
CA VAL A 159 -5.04 1.32 -9.58
C VAL A 159 -4.57 0.11 -10.41
N LEU A 160 -3.43 -0.47 -10.06
CA LEU A 160 -2.82 -1.57 -10.80
C LEU A 160 -3.64 -2.89 -10.75
N PRO A 161 -4.30 -3.30 -9.66
CA PRO A 161 -5.22 -4.44 -9.70
C PRO A 161 -6.46 -4.15 -10.55
N LEU A 162 -6.94 -2.90 -10.63
CA LEU A 162 -8.02 -2.54 -11.57
C LEU A 162 -7.56 -2.57 -13.03
N TRP A 163 -6.28 -2.31 -13.28
CA TRP A 163 -5.67 -2.35 -14.62
C TRP A 163 -5.38 -3.79 -15.09
N VAL A 164 -4.75 -4.60 -14.23
CA VAL A 164 -4.29 -5.97 -14.57
C VAL A 164 -5.30 -7.06 -14.20
N GLY A 165 -6.08 -6.85 -13.14
CA GLY A 165 -7.07 -7.81 -12.62
C GLY A 165 -6.57 -8.77 -11.54
N TYR A 166 -5.51 -8.43 -10.80
CA TYR A 166 -4.99 -9.30 -9.73
C TYR A 166 -5.64 -9.06 -8.36
N GLU A 167 -5.48 -10.01 -7.44
CA GLU A 167 -6.09 -9.96 -6.11
C GLU A 167 -5.21 -9.24 -5.08
N VAL A 168 -5.84 -8.48 -4.18
CA VAL A 168 -5.17 -7.76 -3.09
C VAL A 168 -5.76 -8.17 -1.75
N TYR A 169 -4.90 -8.64 -0.85
CA TYR A 169 -5.23 -8.94 0.55
C TYR A 169 -4.69 -7.86 1.47
N PHE A 170 -5.58 -7.18 2.20
CA PHE A 170 -5.19 -6.15 3.16
C PHE A 170 -4.75 -6.79 4.48
N ALA A 171 -3.50 -6.56 4.87
CA ALA A 171 -2.97 -7.00 6.15
C ALA A 171 -3.64 -6.20 7.29
N PRO A 172 -4.24 -6.87 8.30
CA PRO A 172 -4.87 -6.17 9.41
C PRO A 172 -3.86 -5.31 10.17
N VAL A 173 -4.22 -4.05 10.40
CA VAL A 173 -3.45 -3.12 11.24
C VAL A 173 -3.80 -3.38 12.70
N VAL A 174 -2.78 -3.59 13.54
CA VAL A 174 -2.92 -3.63 15.00
C VAL A 174 -2.09 -2.52 15.63
N ARG A 175 -2.20 -2.36 16.96
CA ARG A 175 -1.53 -1.30 17.74
C ARG A 175 -0.04 -1.11 17.43
N ASN A 176 0.67 -2.17 17.00
CA ASN A 176 2.10 -2.17 16.67
C ASN A 176 2.38 -2.23 15.16
N GLY A 177 1.43 -1.81 14.31
CA GLY A 177 1.53 -1.86 12.85
C GLY A 177 0.82 -3.06 12.22
N PRO A 178 0.93 -3.25 10.89
CA PRO A 178 0.27 -4.34 10.19
C PRO A 178 0.80 -5.71 10.65
N ARG A 179 -0.08 -6.71 10.78
CA ARG A 179 0.28 -8.12 11.03
C ARG A 179 0.87 -8.77 9.78
N LEU A 180 1.90 -8.14 9.21
CA LEU A 180 2.46 -8.48 7.91
C LEU A 180 3.01 -9.92 7.89
N GLY A 181 3.83 -10.30 8.87
CA GLY A 181 4.44 -11.63 8.87
C GLY A 181 3.44 -12.79 8.98
N LYS A 182 2.33 -12.61 9.70
CA LYS A 182 1.24 -13.62 9.76
C LYS A 182 0.49 -13.67 8.43
N THR A 183 0.11 -12.50 7.91
CA THR A 183 -0.63 -12.38 6.65
C THR A 183 0.16 -12.97 5.47
N LEU A 184 1.46 -12.71 5.38
CA LEU A 184 2.32 -13.28 4.34
C LEU A 184 2.34 -14.81 4.38
N LYS A 185 2.41 -15.41 5.58
CA LYS A 185 2.40 -16.88 5.74
C LYS A 185 1.07 -17.51 5.34
N GLU A 186 -0.04 -16.83 5.61
CA GLU A 186 -1.38 -17.32 5.28
C GLU A 186 -1.70 -17.17 3.79
N ILE A 187 -1.41 -15.99 3.22
CA ILE A 187 -1.78 -15.66 1.83
C ILE A 187 -0.76 -16.19 0.81
N ARG A 188 0.51 -16.25 1.20
CA ARG A 188 1.64 -16.63 0.33
C ARG A 188 1.59 -15.92 -1.04
N PRO A 189 1.76 -14.59 -1.06
CA PRO A 189 1.54 -13.79 -2.26
C PRO A 189 2.53 -14.12 -3.39
N THR A 190 2.10 -13.90 -4.63
CA THR A 190 2.99 -14.00 -5.82
C THR A 190 3.72 -12.70 -6.09
N ARG A 191 3.18 -11.56 -5.60
CA ARG A 191 3.77 -10.22 -5.68
C ARG A 191 3.89 -9.60 -4.29
N PHE A 192 4.98 -8.88 -4.05
CA PHE A 192 5.20 -8.23 -2.76
C PHE A 192 5.95 -6.92 -2.92
N CYS A 193 5.32 -5.81 -2.52
CA CYS A 193 5.91 -4.48 -2.54
C CYS A 193 6.57 -4.15 -1.20
N GLY A 194 7.84 -4.51 -1.07
CA GLY A 194 8.61 -4.24 0.15
C GLY A 194 9.34 -2.89 0.11
N ILE A 195 9.16 -2.09 1.14
CA ILE A 195 9.96 -0.87 1.39
C ILE A 195 11.25 -1.22 2.16
N PRO A 196 12.32 -0.39 2.10
CA PRO A 196 13.61 -0.71 2.71
C PRO A 196 13.53 -1.19 4.17
N SER A 197 12.78 -0.48 5.02
CA SER A 197 12.65 -0.82 6.44
C SER A 197 12.02 -2.20 6.71
N VAL A 198 11.12 -2.67 5.83
CA VAL A 198 10.53 -4.00 5.94
C VAL A 198 11.57 -5.06 5.61
N TRP A 199 12.38 -4.83 4.58
CA TRP A 199 13.46 -5.73 4.24
C TRP A 199 14.56 -5.76 5.30
N ASP A 200 14.92 -4.61 5.88
CA ASP A 200 15.86 -4.52 6.99
C ASP A 200 15.36 -5.34 8.19
N THR A 201 14.07 -5.20 8.52
CA THR A 201 13.43 -5.98 9.59
C THR A 201 13.48 -7.49 9.30
N MET A 202 13.25 -7.89 8.05
CA MET A 202 13.39 -9.30 7.65
C MET A 202 14.84 -9.77 7.74
N ALA A 203 15.82 -8.94 7.33
CA ALA A 203 17.24 -9.26 7.37
C ALA A 203 17.76 -9.43 8.81
N VAL A 204 17.36 -8.55 9.73
CA VAL A 204 17.69 -8.67 11.17
C VAL A 204 17.16 -10.00 11.72
N LYS A 205 15.88 -10.32 11.51
CA LYS A 205 15.29 -11.58 11.95
C LYS A 205 15.96 -12.81 11.35
N LEU A 206 16.38 -12.72 10.08
CA LEU A 206 17.14 -13.79 9.46
C LEU A 206 18.51 -13.95 10.15
N ARG A 207 19.26 -12.87 10.37
CA ARG A 207 20.55 -12.92 11.07
C ARG A 207 20.44 -13.51 12.48
N GLU A 208 19.36 -13.20 13.21
CA GLU A 208 19.08 -13.81 14.52
C GLU A 208 18.90 -15.34 14.41
N VAL A 209 18.07 -15.80 13.45
CA VAL A 209 17.88 -17.23 13.19
C VAL A 209 19.18 -17.90 12.74
N GLN A 210 19.99 -17.22 11.93
CA GLN A 210 21.30 -17.72 11.50
C GLN A 210 22.27 -17.83 12.68
N GLY A 211 22.31 -16.84 13.57
CA GLY A 211 23.14 -16.83 14.78
C GLY A 211 22.77 -17.93 15.77
N ALA A 212 21.48 -18.27 15.87
CA ALA A 212 20.99 -19.38 16.68
C ALA A 212 21.22 -20.76 16.04
N THR A 213 21.67 -20.82 14.78
CA THR A 213 21.91 -22.08 14.04
C THR A 213 23.37 -22.52 14.19
N SER A 214 23.60 -23.76 14.66
CA SER A 214 24.94 -24.32 14.89
C SER A 214 25.33 -25.43 13.90
N GLY A 215 26.63 -25.73 13.83
CA GLY A 215 27.20 -26.85 13.06
C GLY A 215 27.07 -26.73 11.52
N LEU A 216 26.87 -27.86 10.85
CA LEU A 216 26.77 -27.98 9.38
C LEU A 216 25.70 -27.06 8.77
N LYS A 217 24.62 -26.78 9.48
CA LYS A 217 23.55 -25.87 9.03
C LYS A 217 24.06 -24.42 8.90
N LYS A 218 24.96 -23.97 9.78
CA LYS A 218 25.57 -22.63 9.70
C LYS A 218 26.39 -22.46 8.43
N HIS A 219 27.17 -23.49 8.06
CA HIS A 219 27.96 -23.47 6.82
C HIS A 219 27.07 -23.46 5.57
N LEU A 220 25.99 -24.26 5.55
CA LEU A 220 25.01 -24.26 4.46
C LEU A 220 24.33 -22.91 4.27
N VAL A 221 23.92 -22.28 5.37
CA VAL A 221 23.32 -20.94 5.37
C VAL A 221 24.32 -19.90 4.85
N ALA A 222 25.55 -19.87 5.37
CA ALA A 222 26.57 -18.93 4.93
C ALA A 222 26.90 -19.11 3.43
N PHE A 223 26.98 -20.36 2.96
CA PHE A 223 27.12 -20.68 1.55
C PHE A 223 25.95 -20.11 0.72
N ALA A 224 24.71 -20.33 1.15
CA ALA A 224 23.54 -19.85 0.44
C ALA A 224 23.47 -18.31 0.39
N THR A 225 23.77 -17.63 1.50
CA THR A 225 23.84 -16.16 1.56
C THR A 225 24.90 -15.63 0.59
N SER A 226 26.10 -16.23 0.55
CA SER A 226 27.17 -15.84 -0.37
C SER A 226 26.75 -15.97 -1.85
N ARG A 227 26.05 -17.06 -2.21
CA ARG A 227 25.56 -17.27 -3.57
C ARG A 227 24.41 -16.32 -3.94
N ALA A 228 23.51 -16.05 -3.00
CA ALA A 228 22.45 -15.04 -3.17
C ALA A 228 23.05 -13.65 -3.41
N TRP A 229 24.02 -13.24 -2.59
CA TRP A 229 24.73 -11.97 -2.74
C TRP A 229 25.38 -11.84 -4.12
N LYS A 230 26.17 -12.85 -4.54
CA LYS A 230 26.82 -12.83 -5.86
C LYS A 230 25.81 -12.72 -7.00
N LYS A 231 24.67 -13.42 -6.90
CA LYS A 231 23.59 -13.35 -7.89
C LYS A 231 22.96 -11.95 -7.94
N THR A 232 22.71 -11.34 -6.79
CA THR A 232 22.17 -9.98 -6.70
C THR A 232 23.12 -8.96 -7.32
N VAL A 233 24.41 -8.99 -6.94
CA VAL A 233 25.43 -8.09 -7.49
C VAL A 233 25.55 -8.26 -9.01
N GLN A 234 25.57 -9.50 -9.52
CA GLN A 234 25.59 -9.76 -10.96
C GLN A 234 24.31 -9.28 -11.66
N SER A 235 23.14 -9.42 -11.05
CA SER A 235 21.89 -8.92 -11.64
C SER A 235 21.77 -7.40 -11.62
N GLN A 236 22.41 -6.72 -10.67
CA GLN A 236 22.29 -5.28 -10.46
C GLN A 236 23.38 -4.49 -11.19
N TYR A 237 24.61 -5.02 -11.22
CA TYR A 237 25.79 -4.35 -11.76
C TYR A 237 26.47 -5.14 -12.89
N GLY A 238 26.08 -6.40 -13.12
CA GLY A 238 26.62 -7.24 -14.18
C GLY A 238 25.71 -7.28 -15.40
N SER A 239 26.23 -6.90 -16.56
CA SER A 239 25.46 -6.83 -17.81
C SER A 239 24.98 -8.19 -18.35
N THR A 240 25.26 -9.32 -17.69
CA THR A 240 25.09 -10.67 -18.26
C THR A 240 23.98 -11.50 -17.64
N GLY A 241 23.38 -11.10 -16.51
CA GLY A 241 22.29 -11.87 -15.86
C GLY A 241 22.66 -13.32 -15.48
N ALA A 242 23.95 -13.68 -15.53
CA ALA A 242 24.43 -15.03 -15.32
C ALA A 242 24.20 -15.45 -13.85
N SER A 243 23.79 -16.70 -13.66
CA SER A 243 23.58 -17.25 -12.32
C SER A 243 24.91 -17.82 -11.79
N PRO A 244 25.36 -17.47 -10.57
CA PRO A 244 26.62 -17.98 -10.05
C PRO A 244 26.54 -19.50 -9.85
N CYS A 245 27.66 -20.20 -10.09
CA CYS A 245 27.74 -21.64 -9.85
C CYS A 245 27.27 -21.99 -8.43
N GLY A 246 26.43 -23.02 -8.29
CA GLY A 246 25.83 -23.43 -7.02
C GLY A 246 24.61 -22.61 -6.57
N ALA A 247 24.16 -21.60 -7.34
CA ALA A 247 22.95 -20.84 -7.01
C ALA A 247 21.70 -21.72 -6.91
N GLY A 248 21.53 -22.71 -7.79
CA GLY A 248 20.39 -23.64 -7.73
C GLY A 248 20.40 -24.52 -6.47
N ILE A 249 21.59 -24.92 -6.01
CA ILE A 249 21.76 -25.71 -4.77
C ILE A 249 21.45 -24.83 -3.55
N ALA A 250 21.99 -23.61 -3.51
CA ALA A 250 21.67 -22.62 -2.48
C ALA A 250 20.16 -22.32 -2.42
N GLU A 251 19.54 -22.16 -3.60
CA GLU A 251 18.10 -21.92 -3.73
C GLU A 251 17.30 -23.09 -3.14
N LYS A 252 17.58 -24.33 -3.57
CA LYS A 252 16.81 -25.50 -3.17
C LYS A 252 16.98 -25.87 -1.69
N LEU A 253 18.19 -25.77 -1.15
CA LEU A 253 18.48 -26.26 0.20
C LEU A 253 18.16 -25.26 1.31
N VAL A 254 18.29 -23.96 1.02
CA VAL A 254 18.22 -22.90 2.04
C VAL A 254 17.21 -21.82 1.66
N LEU A 255 17.37 -21.16 0.51
CA LEU A 255 16.58 -19.96 0.19
C LEU A 255 15.09 -20.28 0.02
N SER A 256 14.74 -21.44 -0.55
CA SER A 256 13.36 -21.92 -0.66
C SER A 256 12.68 -22.06 0.70
N LYS A 257 13.41 -22.60 1.70
CA LYS A 257 12.92 -22.77 3.07
C LYS A 257 12.77 -21.43 3.78
N VAL A 258 13.71 -20.52 3.56
CA VAL A 258 13.64 -19.14 4.07
C VAL A 258 12.43 -18.41 3.49
N LYS A 259 12.23 -18.48 2.17
CA LYS A 259 11.06 -17.90 1.50
C LYS A 259 9.76 -18.49 2.05
N ALA A 260 9.68 -19.82 2.20
CA ALA A 260 8.51 -20.47 2.79
C ALA A 260 8.25 -20.03 4.24
N ALA A 261 9.30 -19.88 5.05
CA ALA A 261 9.18 -19.38 6.41
C ALA A 261 8.71 -17.91 6.49
N LEU A 262 8.94 -17.13 5.43
CA LEU A 262 8.45 -15.75 5.29
C LEU A 262 7.09 -15.67 4.57
N GLY A 263 6.59 -16.76 4.00
CA GLY A 263 5.40 -16.77 3.14
C GLY A 263 5.66 -16.20 1.73
N LEU A 264 6.90 -16.12 1.29
CA LEU A 264 7.31 -15.57 -0.01
C LEU A 264 7.79 -16.65 -0.99
N ASP A 265 7.41 -17.90 -0.78
CA ASP A 265 7.84 -19.03 -1.62
C ASP A 265 7.19 -19.05 -3.01
N ARG A 266 6.04 -18.40 -3.16
CA ARG A 266 5.35 -18.18 -4.45
C ARG A 266 5.76 -16.87 -5.12
N TYR A 267 6.62 -16.06 -4.49
CA TYR A 267 6.98 -14.75 -4.98
C TYR A 267 7.75 -14.83 -6.31
N GLY A 268 7.16 -14.27 -7.36
CA GLY A 268 7.69 -14.29 -8.72
C GLY A 268 8.57 -13.10 -9.09
N GLY A 269 8.86 -12.19 -8.15
CA GLY A 269 9.48 -10.88 -8.44
C GLY A 269 8.44 -9.81 -8.77
N TYR A 270 8.78 -8.52 -8.58
CA TYR A 270 8.37 -7.36 -9.40
C TYR A 270 8.47 -6.00 -8.66
N PHE A 271 8.01 -5.90 -7.41
CA PHE A 271 8.06 -4.64 -6.67
C PHE A 271 9.39 -4.51 -5.89
N HIS A 272 10.36 -3.96 -6.61
CA HIS A 272 11.74 -3.66 -6.25
C HIS A 272 12.75 -4.83 -6.36
N LYS A 273 13.81 -4.55 -7.14
CA LYS A 273 14.96 -5.43 -7.35
C LYS A 273 15.74 -5.55 -6.04
N HIS A 274 15.74 -6.79 -5.54
CA HIS A 274 16.72 -7.41 -4.66
C HIS A 274 17.34 -6.54 -3.56
N VAL A 275 16.82 -6.69 -2.33
CA VAL A 275 17.62 -6.36 -1.15
C VAL A 275 18.79 -7.34 -1.05
N THR A 276 19.97 -6.75 -0.96
CA THR A 276 21.23 -7.37 -0.63
C THR A 276 21.17 -7.98 0.77
N TRP A 277 21.35 -9.30 0.87
CA TRP A 277 21.42 -10.07 2.13
C TRP A 277 22.83 -10.10 2.70
#